data_AF-A0A016VDP0-F1
#
_entry.id   AF-A0A016VDP0-F1
#
_cell.length_a   1.000
_cell.length_b   1.000
_cell.length_c   1.000
_cell.angle_alpha   90.00
_cell.angle_beta   90.00
_cell.angle_gamma   90.00
#
_symmetry.space_group_name_H-M   'P 1'
#
loop_
_entity.id
_entity.type
_entity.pdbx_description
1 polymer ?
#
loop_
_entity_poly.entity_id
_entity_poly.type
_entity_poly.pdbx_seq_one_letter_code
_entity_poly.pdbx_strand_id
1 'polypeptide(L)'
;MNVGTMTGCSRELADMLERRRTDICAVQETGACKTKAGVGIIVSEKFREAVIEAQRYDDRLMKIMIASGSVKIHFFYARTGLSDKVNDAFWNLLDE
;
A
#
# COMPACT_ATOMS: atom_id res chain seq x y z
N MET A 1 0.54 0.90 -8.94
CA MET A 1 -0.43 1.09 -10.04
C MET A 1 -1.21 2.37 -9.78
N ASN A 2 -1.34 3.24 -10.77
CA ASN A 2 -2.25 4.39 -10.66
C ASN A 2 -3.66 3.91 -11.02
N VAL A 3 -4.62 4.10 -10.12
CA VAL A 3 -5.99 3.59 -10.25
C VAL A 3 -6.98 4.72 -10.58
N GLY A 4 -6.60 5.99 -10.42
CA GLY A 4 -7.59 7.07 -10.33
C GLY A 4 -8.53 6.85 -9.14
N THR A 5 -9.79 7.26 -9.24
CA THR A 5 -10.74 7.20 -8.10
C THR A 5 -11.18 5.75 -7.80
N MET A 6 -11.01 5.28 -6.56
CA MET A 6 -11.35 3.90 -6.18
C MET A 6 -12.86 3.60 -6.11
N THR A 7 -13.71 4.63 -6.19
CA THR A 7 -15.17 4.47 -6.07
C THR A 7 -15.73 3.77 -7.31
N GLY A 8 -15.75 2.43 -7.30
CA GLY A 8 -16.32 1.60 -8.36
C GLY A 8 -15.35 0.60 -9.02
N CYS A 9 -14.04 0.78 -8.87
CA CYS A 9 -13.01 -0.03 -9.56
C CYS A 9 -12.51 -1.25 -8.77
N SER A 10 -13.16 -1.64 -7.67
CA SER A 10 -12.69 -2.73 -6.79
C SER A 10 -12.70 -4.10 -7.49
N ARG A 11 -13.69 -4.37 -8.34
CA ARG A 11 -13.79 -5.63 -9.10
C ARG A 11 -12.75 -5.71 -10.21
N GLU A 12 -12.55 -4.63 -10.96
CA GLU A 12 -11.55 -4.56 -12.04
C GLU A 12 -10.13 -4.72 -11.50
N LEU A 13 -9.85 -4.15 -10.32
CA LEU A 13 -8.60 -4.36 -9.60
C LEU A 13 -8.41 -5.80 -9.15
N ALA A 14 -9.44 -6.42 -8.56
CA ALA A 14 -9.39 -7.82 -8.15
C ALA A 14 -9.11 -8.74 -9.36
N ASP A 15 -9.87 -8.58 -10.45
CA ASP A 15 -9.72 -9.35 -11.69
C ASP A 15 -8.31 -9.17 -12.28
N MET A 16 -7.76 -7.95 -12.23
CA MET A 16 -6.41 -7.66 -12.71
C MET A 16 -5.35 -8.34 -11.82
N LEU A 17 -5.48 -8.28 -10.50
CA LEU A 17 -4.56 -8.93 -9.56
C LEU A 17 -4.55 -10.45 -9.75
N GLU A 18 -5.73 -11.04 -9.95
CA GLU A 18 -5.87 -12.46 -10.25
C GLU A 18 -5.22 -12.82 -11.60
N ARG A 19 -5.53 -12.08 -12.67
CA ARG A 19 -4.92 -12.30 -14.00
C ARG A 19 -3.40 -12.19 -13.99
N ARG A 20 -2.86 -11.26 -13.19
CA ARG A 20 -1.42 -11.01 -13.10
C ARG A 20 -0.71 -11.87 -12.06
N ARG A 21 -1.44 -12.72 -11.32
CA ARG A 21 -0.92 -13.49 -10.18
C ARG A 21 -0.13 -12.59 -9.21
N THR A 22 -0.69 -11.43 -8.92
CA THR A 22 -0.09 -10.43 -8.02
C THR A 22 -0.73 -10.55 -6.65
N ASP A 23 0.05 -10.98 -5.65
CA ASP A 23 -0.46 -11.15 -4.30
C ASP A 23 -0.48 -9.84 -3.48
N ILE A 24 0.39 -8.89 -3.80
CA ILE A 24 0.49 -7.59 -3.11
C ILE A 24 0.71 -6.50 -4.15
N CYS A 25 -0.09 -5.43 -4.09
CA CYS A 25 0.00 -4.33 -5.03
C CYS A 25 -0.14 -2.97 -4.33
N ALA A 26 0.80 -2.08 -4.58
CA ALA A 26 0.69 -0.69 -4.16
C ALA A 26 -0.12 0.13 -5.18
N VAL A 27 -1.08 0.92 -4.69
CA VAL A 27 -1.99 1.73 -5.50
C VAL A 27 -1.91 3.22 -5.13
N GLN A 28 -2.01 4.06 -6.16
CA GLN A 28 -1.98 5.52 -6.09
C GLN A 28 -3.31 6.10 -6.53
N GLU A 29 -3.57 7.34 -6.09
CA GLU A 29 -4.78 8.12 -6.38
C GLU A 29 -6.06 7.56 -5.76
N THR A 30 -5.96 6.85 -4.63
CA THR A 30 -7.07 6.10 -4.02
C THR A 30 -8.24 6.94 -3.48
N GLY A 31 -8.35 8.21 -3.89
CA GLY A 31 -9.25 9.25 -3.39
C GLY A 31 -10.69 8.79 -3.18
N ALA A 32 -10.99 8.35 -1.96
CA ALA A 32 -12.35 8.21 -1.46
C ALA A 32 -12.99 9.59 -1.19
N CYS A 33 -12.16 10.64 -1.04
CA CYS A 33 -12.56 12.04 -0.93
C CYS A 33 -11.97 12.84 -2.09
N LYS A 34 -12.80 13.68 -2.73
CA LYS A 34 -12.51 14.43 -3.97
C LYS A 34 -11.31 15.39 -3.91
N THR A 35 -10.62 15.51 -2.78
CA THR A 35 -9.61 16.55 -2.53
C THR A 35 -8.22 16.03 -2.16
N LYS A 36 -8.02 14.72 -1.99
CA LYS A 36 -6.72 14.16 -1.58
C LYS A 36 -6.37 12.90 -2.36
N ALA A 37 -5.33 13.01 -3.20
CA ALA A 37 -4.69 11.84 -3.81
C ALA A 37 -4.03 11.02 -2.70
N GLY A 38 -4.64 9.89 -2.35
CA GLY A 38 -4.16 8.95 -1.35
C GLY A 38 -3.29 7.84 -1.95
N VAL A 39 -2.58 7.15 -1.07
CA VAL A 39 -1.90 5.89 -1.37
C VAL A 39 -2.62 4.74 -0.67
N GLY A 40 -2.49 3.53 -1.20
CA GLY A 40 -3.01 2.32 -0.59
C GLY A 40 -2.18 1.09 -0.95
N ILE A 41 -2.32 0.04 -0.15
CA ILE A 41 -1.75 -1.27 -0.44
C ILE A 41 -2.89 -2.28 -0.48
N ILE A 42 -3.00 -3.01 -1.59
CA ILE A 42 -3.95 -4.10 -1.79
C ILE A 42 -3.21 -5.41 -1.55
N VAL A 43 -3.82 -6.28 -0.75
CA VAL A 43 -3.30 -7.59 -0.42
C VAL A 43 -4.32 -8.63 -0.87
N SER A 44 -3.87 -9.67 -1.56
CA SER A 44 -4.71 -10.80 -1.95
C SER A 44 -5.33 -11.43 -0.72
N GLU A 45 -6.58 -11.90 -0.86
CA GLU A 45 -7.32 -12.55 0.21
C GLU A 45 -6.55 -13.73 0.83
N LYS A 46 -5.69 -14.41 0.05
CA LYS A 46 -4.82 -15.49 0.52
C LYS A 46 -3.92 -15.10 1.69
N PHE A 47 -3.53 -13.83 1.76
CA PHE A 47 -2.64 -13.30 2.80
C PHE A 47 -3.40 -12.52 3.86
N ARG A 48 -4.74 -12.52 3.84
CA ARG A 48 -5.57 -11.77 4.79
C ARG A 48 -5.21 -12.09 6.24
N GLU A 49 -5.04 -13.36 6.57
CA GLU A 49 -4.67 -13.81 7.92
C GLU A 49 -3.19 -13.62 8.23
N ALA A 50 -2.37 -13.43 7.20
CA ALA A 50 -0.94 -13.19 7.32
C ALA A 50 -0.60 -11.71 7.53
N VAL A 51 -1.54 -10.77 7.30
CA VAL A 51 -1.32 -9.36 7.60
C VAL A 51 -1.26 -9.17 9.12
N ILE A 52 -0.08 -8.84 9.63
CA ILE A 52 0.14 -8.58 11.06
C ILE A 52 -0.13 -7.11 11.38
N GLU A 53 0.21 -6.20 10.46
CA GLU A 53 0.14 -4.76 10.69
C GLU A 53 -0.22 -4.01 9.41
N ALA A 54 -1.04 -2.98 9.54
CA ALA A 54 -1.27 -1.99 8.50
C ALA A 54 -1.22 -0.59 9.13
N GLN A 55 -0.18 0.17 8.81
CA GLN A 55 0.05 1.50 9.37
C GLN A 55 0.10 2.53 8.25
N ARG A 56 -0.73 3.57 8.38
CA ARG A 56 -0.70 4.74 7.51
C ARG A 56 -0.08 5.89 8.28
N TYR A 57 1.05 6.42 7.80
CA TYR A 57 1.71 7.55 8.43
C TYR A 57 1.11 8.87 7.95
N ASP A 58 0.81 8.97 6.66
CA ASP A 58 0.10 10.12 6.09
C ASP A 58 -0.59 9.79 4.74
N ASP A 59 -0.98 10.82 3.98
CA ASP A 59 -1.59 10.65 2.65
C ASP A 59 -0.62 10.12 1.58
N ARG A 60 0.68 10.03 1.89
CA ARG A 60 1.78 9.71 0.98
C ARG A 60 2.58 8.47 1.37
N LEU A 61 2.55 8.04 2.64
CA LEU A 61 3.30 6.91 3.17
C LEU A 61 2.39 5.92 3.91
N MET A 62 2.46 4.65 3.49
CA MET A 62 1.79 3.52 4.13
C MET A 62 2.73 2.32 4.22
N LYS A 63 2.61 1.57 5.31
CA LYS A 63 3.31 0.32 5.61
C LYS A 63 2.29 -0.78 5.83
N ILE A 64 2.58 -1.97 5.33
CA ILE A 64 1.98 -3.20 5.84
C ILE A 64 3.09 -4.18 6.23
N MET A 65 2.78 -5.05 7.19
CA MET A 65 3.64 -6.16 7.58
C MET A 65 2.88 -7.46 7.37
N ILE A 66 3.52 -8.41 6.68
CA ILE A 66 2.96 -9.73 6.40
C ILE A 66 3.87 -10.79 7.02
N ALA A 67 3.27 -11.74 7.74
CA ALA A 67 3.91 -12.95 8.22
C ALA A 67 4.17 -13.91 7.05
N SER A 68 5.39 -14.40 6.92
CA SER A 68 5.72 -15.50 6.01
C SER A 68 6.60 -16.50 6.74
N GLY A 69 5.96 -17.53 7.32
CA GLY A 69 6.63 -18.51 8.16
C GLY A 69 7.33 -17.84 9.34
N SER A 70 8.66 -17.99 9.41
CA SER A 70 9.51 -17.41 10.46
C SER A 70 9.90 -15.95 10.19
N VAL A 71 9.53 -15.39 9.04
CA VAL A 71 9.99 -14.07 8.58
C VAL A 71 8.82 -13.09 8.56
N LYS A 72 9.10 -11.83 8.90
CA LYS A 72 8.19 -10.71 8.72
C LYS A 72 8.64 -9.92 7.51
N ILE A 73 7.73 -9.69 6.56
CA ILE A 73 7.99 -8.92 5.35
C ILE A 73 7.30 -7.58 5.49
N HIS A 74 8.08 -6.50 5.39
CA HIS A 74 7.58 -5.14 5.44
C HIS A 74 7.46 -4.58 4.02
N PHE A 75 6.26 -4.10 3.67
CA PHE A 75 6.02 -3.38 2.43
C PHE A 75 5.74 -1.93 2.74
N PHE A 76 6.58 -1.05 2.22
CA PHE A 76 6.37 0.39 2.31
C PHE A 76 6.01 0.95 0.94
N TYR A 77 5.07 1.88 0.94
CA TYR A 77 4.74 2.61 -0.27
C TYR A 77 4.71 4.11 0.01
N ALA A 78 5.59 4.81 -0.70
CA ALA A 78 5.77 6.25 -0.61
C ALA A 78 5.49 6.90 -1.97
N ARG A 79 4.71 7.98 -1.99
CA ARG A 79 4.49 8.78 -3.23
C ARG A 79 5.65 9.75 -3.45
N THR A 80 6.16 9.80 -4.67
CA THR A 80 7.25 10.72 -5.10
C THR A 80 6.90 12.19 -4.85
N GLY A 81 7.93 13.02 -4.59
CA GLY A 81 7.76 14.42 -4.17
C GLY A 81 7.67 14.63 -2.64
N LEU A 82 8.23 13.69 -1.87
CA LEU A 82 8.43 13.85 -0.43
C LEU A 82 9.41 15.00 -0.20
N SER A 83 9.11 15.88 0.77
CA SER A 83 10.12 16.82 1.26
C SER A 83 11.21 16.04 2.01
N ASP A 84 12.41 16.59 2.13
CA ASP A 84 13.54 15.92 2.79
C ASP A 84 13.19 15.38 4.18
N LYS A 85 12.33 16.10 4.93
CA LYS A 85 11.83 15.66 6.24
C LYS A 85 11.06 14.34 6.23
N VAL A 86 10.30 14.05 5.17
CA VAL A 86 9.55 12.79 5.07
C VAL A 86 10.41 11.67 4.50
N ASN A 87 11.43 12.00 3.71
CA ASN A 87 12.47 11.03 3.35
C ASN A 87 13.24 10.57 4.60
N ASP A 88 13.65 11.48 5.48
CA ASP A 88 14.34 11.12 6.72
C ASP A 88 13.45 10.26 7.63
N ALA A 89 12.17 10.61 7.78
CA ALA A 89 11.22 9.80 8.54
C ALA A 89 11.03 8.39 7.93
N PHE A 90 11.06 8.27 6.61
CA PHE A 90 10.99 6.98 5.91
C PHE A 90 12.23 6.11 6.17
N TRP A 91 13.42 6.69 6.10
CA TRP A 91 14.67 5.96 6.37
C TRP A 91 14.78 5.55 7.84
N ASN A 92 14.41 6.42 8.77
CA ASN A 92 14.34 6.05 10.21
C ASN A 92 13.38 4.89 10.47
N LEU A 93 12.32 4.76 9.68
CA LEU A 93 11.34 3.68 9.79
C LEU A 93 11.84 2.34 9.21
N LEU A 94 12.87 2.38 8.35
CA LEU A 94 13.55 1.19 7.83
C LEU A 94 14.64 0.69 8.77
N ASP A 95 15.20 1.57 9.59
CA ASP A 95 16.25 1.26 10.56
C ASP A 95 15.70 0.67 11.89
N GLU A 96 14.38 0.66 12.09
CA GLU A 96 13.68 0.08 13.24
C GLU A 96 13.18 -1.36 12.97
#